data_AF-A0A6B3EJV9-F1
#
_entry.id   AF-A0A6B3EJV9-F1
#
_cell.length_a   1.000
_cell.length_b   1.000
_cell.length_c   1.000
_cell.angle_alpha   90.00
_cell.angle_beta   90.00
_cell.angle_gamma   90.00
#
_symmetry.space_group_name_H-M   'P 1'
#
loop_
_entity.id
_entity.type
_entity.pdbx_description
1 polymer ?
#
loop_
_entity_poly.entity_id
_entity_poly.type
_entity_poly.pdbx_seq_one_letter_code
_entity_poly.pdbx_strand_id
1 'polypeptide(L)' 'LSMDSWDGYPASRQRLLDGWQASGKDNLMVLTGDVHVHYGFDLKADFDDPASKTLGTEIVTSSITSGGDGSDKPSNWDT' A
#
# COMPACT_ATOMS: atom_id res chain seq x y z
N LEU A 1 6.28 2.18 9.88
CA LEU A 1 7.12 2.65 8.75
C LEU A 1 8.31 1.70 8.61
N SER A 2 8.50 1.11 7.42
CA SER A 2 9.62 0.20 7.12
C SER A 2 10.56 0.82 6.07
N MET A 3 11.87 0.80 6.34
CA MET A 3 12.89 1.28 5.39
C MET A 3 13.01 0.43 4.12
N ASP A 4 12.49 -0.81 4.14
CA ASP A 4 12.51 -1.73 3.00
C ASP A 4 11.23 -1.67 2.16
N SER A 5 10.23 -0.91 2.62
CA SER A 5 8.97 -0.67 1.92
C SER A 5 8.96 0.69 1.22
N TRP A 6 7.86 1.04 0.54
CA TRP A 6 7.69 2.39 -0.03
C TRP A 6 7.87 3.54 0.96
N ASP A 7 7.67 3.31 2.27
CA ASP A 7 7.94 4.31 3.31
C ASP A 7 9.41 4.70 3.41
N GLY A 8 10.34 3.80 3.03
CA GLY A 8 11.77 4.09 2.93
C GLY A 8 12.15 4.88 1.67
N TYR A 9 11.24 4.99 0.69
CA TYR A 9 11.51 5.58 -0.62
C TYR A 9 10.44 6.59 -1.07
N PRO A 10 10.09 7.61 -0.26
CA PRO A 10 8.98 8.52 -0.54
C PRO A 10 9.14 9.30 -1.85
N ALA A 11 10.36 9.71 -2.21
CA ALA A 11 10.62 10.42 -3.47
C ALA A 11 10.40 9.53 -4.72
N SER A 12 10.60 8.21 -4.59
CA SER A 12 10.29 7.27 -5.67
C SER A 12 8.79 7.01 -5.77
N ARG A 13 8.11 6.86 -4.61
CA ARG A 13 6.64 6.75 -4.54
C ARG A 13 5.97 7.94 -5.22
N GLN A 14 6.41 9.16 -4.89
CA GLN A 14 5.85 10.38 -5.45
C GLN A 14 5.97 10.42 -6.97
N ARG A 15 7.17 10.14 -7.53
CA ARG A 15 7.38 10.15 -8.98
C ARG A 15 6.48 9.18 -9.73
N LEU A 16 6.20 8.01 -9.16
CA LEU A 16 5.29 7.03 -9.76
C LEU A 16 3.85 7.55 -9.78
N LEU A 17 3.37 8.08 -8.65
CA LEU A 17 2.01 8.62 -8.54
C LEU A 17 1.81 9.86 -9.40
N ASP A 18 2.78 10.75 -9.47
CA ASP A 18 2.75 11.93 -10.36
C ASP A 18 2.68 11.51 -11.83
N GLY A 19 3.51 10.52 -12.23
CA GLY A 19 3.48 9.97 -13.58
C GLY A 19 2.13 9.33 -13.92
N TRP A 20 1.52 8.62 -12.97
CA TRP A 20 0.19 8.05 -13.16
C TRP A 20 -0.87 9.15 -13.32
N GLN A 21 -0.86 10.17 -12.46
CA GLN A 21 -1.79 11.29 -12.58
C GLN A 21 -1.63 12.04 -13.90
N ALA A 22 -0.39 12.28 -14.33
CA ALA A 22 -0.10 12.92 -15.62
C ALA A 22 -0.60 12.10 -16.82
N SER A 23 -0.74 10.78 -16.69
CA SER A 23 -1.31 9.93 -17.73
C SER A 23 -2.82 10.11 -17.94
N GLY A 24 -3.50 10.78 -17.00
CA GLY A 24 -4.95 11.02 -17.05
C GLY A 24 -5.81 9.79 -16.79
N LYS A 25 -5.22 8.70 -16.28
CA LYS A 25 -5.92 7.45 -15.94
C LYS A 25 -6.45 7.49 -14.51
N ASP A 26 -7.58 6.84 -14.28
CA ASP A 26 -8.35 6.87 -13.01
C ASP A 26 -8.56 5.48 -12.38
N ASN A 27 -7.87 4.46 -12.90
CA ASN A 27 -8.04 3.05 -12.52
C ASN A 27 -6.76 2.42 -11.95
N LEU A 28 -6.02 3.14 -11.11
CA LEU A 28 -4.78 2.62 -10.51
C LEU A 28 -5.09 1.47 -9.55
N MET A 29 -4.43 0.33 -9.80
CA MET A 29 -4.40 -0.82 -8.90
C MET A 29 -2.93 -1.18 -8.65
N VAL A 30 -2.55 -1.32 -7.39
CA VAL A 30 -1.23 -1.78 -6.97
C VAL A 30 -1.38 -3.13 -6.28
N LEU A 31 -0.59 -4.12 -6.69
CA LEU A 31 -0.61 -5.47 -6.15
C LEU A 31 0.72 -5.74 -5.47
N THR A 32 0.69 -6.06 -4.18
CA THR A 32 1.89 -6.27 -3.36
C THR A 32 1.77 -7.49 -2.46
N GLY A 33 2.88 -7.83 -1.80
CA GLY A 33 2.98 -8.93 -0.84
C GLY A 33 4.06 -8.59 0.16
N ASP A 34 5.03 -9.50 0.34
CA ASP A 34 6.20 -9.37 1.23
C ASP A 34 5.88 -9.37 2.73
N VAL A 35 4.93 -8.56 3.18
CA VAL A 35 4.60 -8.41 4.61
C VAL A 35 3.84 -9.60 5.21
N HIS A 36 3.46 -10.59 4.39
CA HIS A 36 2.84 -11.86 4.78
C HIS A 36 1.52 -11.72 5.56
N VAL A 37 0.77 -10.67 5.28
CA VAL A 37 -0.57 -10.42 5.80
C VAL A 37 -1.42 -9.75 4.73
N HIS A 38 -2.75 -9.85 4.86
CA HIS A 38 -3.67 -9.21 3.93
C HIS A 38 -3.97 -7.76 4.36
N TYR A 39 -3.83 -6.82 3.42
CA TYR A 39 -4.31 -5.45 3.57
C TYR A 39 -5.04 -4.95 2.32
N GLY A 40 -5.92 -3.98 2.51
CA GLY A 40 -6.49 -3.17 1.46
C GLY A 40 -6.34 -1.70 1.82
N PHE A 41 -5.70 -0.91 0.95
CA PHE A 41 -5.43 0.51 1.20
C PHE A 41 -5.95 1.40 0.07
N ASP A 42 -6.46 2.56 0.46
CA ASP A 42 -6.64 3.70 -0.44
C ASP A 42 -5.28 4.37 -0.67
N LEU A 43 -4.90 4.54 -1.94
CA LEU A 43 -3.72 5.33 -2.30
C LEU A 43 -4.14 6.80 -2.43
N LYS A 44 -3.79 7.61 -1.44
CA LYS A 44 -4.15 9.03 -1.39
C LYS A 44 -3.20 9.89 -2.22
N ALA A 45 -3.70 11.02 -2.73
CA ALA A 45 -2.88 12.01 -3.42
C ALA A 45 -1.90 12.69 -2.47
N ASP A 46 -2.33 12.89 -1.22
CA ASP A 46 -1.51 13.27 -0.09
C ASP A 46 -1.73 12.24 1.03
N PHE A 47 -0.67 11.54 1.42
CA PHE A 47 -0.75 10.48 2.45
C PHE A 47 -0.88 11.05 3.87
N ASP A 48 -0.57 12.34 4.08
CA ASP A 48 -0.73 13.02 5.37
C ASP A 48 -2.12 13.68 5.51
N ASP A 49 -2.91 13.75 4.43
CA ASP A 49 -4.29 14.25 4.42
C ASP A 49 -5.28 13.14 4.00
N PRO A 50 -6.01 12.54 4.97
CA PRO A 50 -7.02 11.51 4.68
C PRO A 50 -8.18 11.99 3.80
N ALA A 51 -8.45 13.30 3.76
CA ALA A 51 -9.50 13.89 2.92
C ALA A 51 -9.04 14.12 1.48
N SER A 52 -7.74 13.96 1.19
CA SER A 52 -7.21 14.10 -0.16
C SER A 52 -7.77 13.03 -1.10
N LYS A 53 -7.67 13.31 -2.41
CA LYS A 53 -8.22 12.45 -3.45
C LYS A 53 -7.62 11.04 -3.38
N THR A 54 -8.45 10.00 -3.38
CA THR A 54 -8.00 8.63 -3.65
C THR A 54 -7.61 8.51 -5.13
N LEU A 55 -6.36 8.16 -5.40
CA LEU A 55 -5.80 7.93 -6.73
C LEU A 55 -6.00 6.49 -7.22
N GLY A 56 -6.15 5.54 -6.30
CA GLY A 56 -6.33 4.13 -6.59
C GLY A 56 -6.38 3.27 -5.33
N THR A 57 -6.26 1.96 -5.52
CA THR A 57 -6.30 0.98 -4.43
C THR A 57 -5.05 0.10 -4.48
N GLU A 58 -4.54 -0.25 -3.31
CA GLU A 58 -3.54 -1.31 -3.14
C GLU A 58 -4.19 -2.53 -2.47
N ILE A 59 -3.90 -3.71 -3.04
CA ILE A 59 -4.22 -4.99 -2.43
C ILE A 59 -2.91 -5.69 -2.09
N VAL A 60 -2.67 -5.85 -0.78
CA VAL A 60 -1.53 -6.59 -0.25
C VAL A 60 -2.00 -8.01 0.03
N THR A 61 -1.39 -9.00 -0.61
CA THR A 61 -1.71 -10.41 -0.39
C THR A 61 -0.73 -11.05 0.58
N SER A 62 -1.25 -11.95 1.43
CA SER A 62 -0.43 -12.78 2.29
C SER A 62 0.51 -13.70 1.49
N SER A 63 1.38 -14.37 2.23
CA SER A 63 2.30 -15.37 1.70
C SER A 63 1.57 -16.66 1.29
N ILE A 64 2.27 -17.51 0.53
CA ILE A 64 1.81 -18.89 0.32
C ILE A 64 2.06 -19.75 1.56
N THR A 65 3.16 -19.50 2.29
CA THR A 65 3.57 -20.31 3.46
C THR A 65 4.30 -19.56 4.57
N SER A 66 4.99 -18.45 4.27
CA SER A 66 5.75 -17.68 5.27
C SER A 66 4.86 -17.21 6.42
N GLY A 67 5.23 -17.53 7.66
CA GLY A 67 4.41 -17.21 8.85
C GLY A 67 3.46 -18.34 9.30
N GLY A 68 3.28 -19.39 8.49
CA GLY A 68 2.49 -20.57 8.85
C GLY A 68 0.99 -20.31 8.93
N ASP A 69 0.32 -20.94 9.89
CA ASP A 69 -1.16 -20.96 10.00
C ASP A 69 -1.79 -19.57 10.23
N GLY A 70 -1.00 -18.61 10.73
CA GLY A 70 -1.45 -17.23 10.91
C GLY A 70 -2.57 -17.06 11.94
N SER A 71 -3.29 -15.96 11.80
CA SER A 71 -4.47 -15.61 12.62
C SER A 71 -5.34 -14.62 11.84
N ASP A 72 -6.64 -14.55 12.17
CA ASP A 72 -7.58 -13.61 11.51
C ASP A 72 -7.17 -12.14 11.71
N LYS A 73 -6.61 -11.81 12.88
CA LYS A 73 -6.07 -10.50 13.19
C LYS A 73 -4.66 -10.64 13.75
N PRO A 74 -3.66 -9.95 13.21
CA PRO A 74 -2.32 -9.97 13.75
C PRO A 74 -2.30 -9.34 15.15
N SER A 75 -1.31 -9.69 15.97
CA SER A 75 -1.21 -9.22 17.36
C SER A 75 -1.08 -7.70 17.50
N ASN A 76 -0.73 -6.99 16.43
CA ASN A 76 -0.60 -5.54 16.36
C ASN A 76 -1.79 -4.87 15.63
N TRP A 77 -2.94 -5.54 15.52
CA TRP A 77 -4.10 -5.00 14.81
C TRP A 77 -4.64 -3.68 15.39
N ASP A 78 -4.60 -3.51 16.72
CA ASP A 78 -5.16 -2.34 17.41
C ASP A 78 -4.17 -1.18 17.61
N THR A 79 -2.93 -1.33 17.13
CA THR A 79 -1.84 -0.33 17.23
C THR A 79 -1.49 0.24 15.89
#